data_AF-A0A427V4G1-F1
#
_entry.id   AF-A0A427V4G1-F1
#
_cell.length_a   1.000
_cell.length_b   1.000
_cell.length_c   1.000
_cell.angle_alpha   90.00
_cell.angle_beta   90.00
_cell.angle_gamma   90.00
#
_symmetry.space_group_name_H-M   'P 1'
#
loop_
_entity.id
_entity.type
_entity.pdbx_description
1 polymer ?
#
loop_
_entity_poly.entity_id
_entity_poly.type
_entity_poly.pdbx_seq_one_letter_code
_entity_poly.pdbx_strand_id
1 'polypeptide(L)'
;MNMMTTLNLRAMVSNENGEPKTTSYAIAEAFEKTHSHVMRDIKKLIKQCGEEFAKSNFGLTFENKKIGNTTRSTPFYRISKDGFMLLVMGFTGEKAMKTKIDFINAFNWMANQLTQAFQSKWARYNHIVGYRNNRKQQVSCSARDMNVWKQEKHPLDDEIAQLESELQPSLPFFQLS
;
A
#
# COMPACT_ATOMS: atom_id res chain seq x y z
N MET A 1 -31.57 1.42 -4.24
CA MET A 1 -30.40 0.69 -4.78
C MET A 1 -29.66 0.10 -3.58
N ASN A 2 -29.60 -1.23 -3.43
CA ASN A 2 -29.25 -1.89 -2.16
C ASN A 2 -27.79 -1.68 -1.74
N MET A 3 -27.59 -1.12 -0.55
CA MET A 3 -26.32 -0.99 0.18
C MET A 3 -25.70 -2.33 0.64
N MET A 4 -26.30 -3.47 0.30
CA MET A 4 -25.85 -4.81 0.73
C MET A 4 -24.83 -5.49 -0.20
N THR A 5 -24.43 -4.88 -1.31
CA THR A 5 -23.53 -5.52 -2.31
C THR A 5 -22.20 -4.82 -2.53
N THR A 6 -21.86 -3.80 -1.75
CA THR A 6 -20.47 -3.40 -1.52
C THR A 6 -19.86 -4.44 -0.60
N LEU A 7 -19.34 -5.52 -1.18
CA LEU A 7 -18.43 -6.44 -0.51
C LEU A 7 -17.41 -5.59 0.24
N ASN A 8 -17.54 -5.61 1.56
CA ASN A 8 -16.84 -4.73 2.46
C ASN A 8 -15.36 -5.17 2.46
N LEU A 9 -14.58 -4.76 1.46
CA LEU A 9 -13.14 -5.00 1.34
C LEU A 9 -12.44 -4.63 2.66
N ARG A 10 -12.98 -3.64 3.38
CA ARG A 10 -12.52 -3.22 4.70
C ARG A 10 -12.77 -4.25 5.81
N ALA A 11 -13.82 -5.07 5.73
CA ALA A 11 -14.09 -6.17 6.66
C ALA A 11 -13.23 -7.41 6.37
N MET A 12 -12.68 -7.55 5.16
CA MET A 12 -11.77 -8.64 4.81
C MET A 12 -10.33 -8.40 5.29
N VAL A 13 -9.96 -7.17 5.65
CA VAL A 13 -8.58 -6.77 5.93
C VAL A 13 -8.39 -6.45 7.40
N SER A 14 -7.56 -7.24 8.10
CA SER A 14 -7.01 -6.92 9.42
C SER A 14 -5.70 -6.15 9.28
N ASN A 15 -5.47 -5.16 10.12
CA ASN A 15 -4.15 -4.54 10.27
C ASN A 15 -3.32 -5.37 11.25
N GLU A 16 -2.28 -6.02 10.75
CA GLU A 16 -1.36 -6.83 11.54
C GLU A 16 0.06 -6.30 11.34
N ASN A 17 0.64 -5.71 12.39
CA ASN A 17 1.97 -5.09 12.36
C ASN A 17 2.14 -3.98 11.30
N GLY A 18 1.07 -3.25 10.99
CA GLY A 18 1.08 -2.18 9.97
C GLY A 18 0.81 -2.67 8.55
N GLU A 19 0.63 -3.96 8.34
CA GLU A 19 0.36 -4.55 7.03
C GLU A 19 -1.09 -5.03 6.92
N PRO A 20 -1.79 -4.73 5.81
CA PRO A 20 -3.11 -5.28 5.53
C PRO A 20 -3.02 -6.78 5.23
N LYS A 21 -3.69 -7.60 6.04
CA LYS A 21 -3.79 -9.06 5.86
C LYS A 21 -5.24 -9.52 5.85
N THR A 22 -5.49 -10.67 5.23
CA THR A 22 -6.81 -11.33 5.18
C THR A 22 -6.69 -12.82 5.51
N THR A 23 -7.81 -13.53 5.58
CA THR A 23 -7.84 -14.98 5.81
C THR A 23 -8.48 -15.73 4.66
N SER A 24 -8.06 -16.97 4.45
CA SER A 24 -8.71 -17.86 3.47
C SER A 24 -10.22 -18.06 3.71
N TYR A 25 -10.71 -17.91 4.95
CA TYR A 25 -12.14 -17.93 5.26
C TYR A 25 -12.85 -16.69 4.72
N ALA A 26 -12.31 -15.50 4.99
CA ALA A 26 -12.88 -14.24 4.51
C ALA A 26 -12.92 -14.20 2.97
N ILE A 27 -11.87 -14.70 2.30
CA ILE A 27 -11.85 -14.81 0.83
C ILE A 27 -12.91 -15.80 0.34
N ALA A 28 -13.07 -16.94 1.00
CA ALA A 28 -14.09 -17.92 0.63
C ALA A 28 -15.50 -17.32 0.70
N GLU A 29 -15.81 -16.61 1.79
CA GLU A 29 -17.08 -15.90 1.97
C GLU A 29 -17.28 -14.81 0.91
N ALA A 30 -16.27 -13.94 0.71
CA ALA A 30 -16.36 -12.81 -0.20
C ALA A 30 -16.56 -13.17 -1.67
N PHE A 31 -16.00 -14.31 -2.09
CA PHE A 31 -16.08 -14.79 -3.47
C PHE A 31 -17.09 -15.93 -3.65
N GLU A 32 -17.87 -16.24 -2.60
CA GLU A 32 -18.84 -17.34 -2.56
C GLU A 32 -18.24 -18.68 -3.03
N LYS A 33 -17.00 -18.92 -2.60
CA LYS A 33 -16.28 -20.16 -2.83
C LYS A 33 -16.27 -20.99 -1.56
N THR A 34 -16.22 -22.30 -1.71
CA THR A 34 -15.95 -23.18 -0.56
C THR A 34 -14.52 -22.94 -0.07
N HIS A 35 -14.33 -22.94 1.25
CA HIS A 35 -13.00 -22.78 1.85
C HIS A 35 -12.00 -23.82 1.32
N SER A 36 -12.45 -25.05 1.07
CA SER A 36 -11.62 -26.12 0.48
C SER A 36 -11.09 -25.77 -0.91
N HIS A 37 -11.87 -25.10 -1.76
CA HIS A 37 -11.41 -24.65 -3.07
C HIS A 37 -10.38 -23.53 -2.94
N VAL A 38 -10.61 -22.57 -2.05
CA VAL A 38 -9.64 -21.49 -1.77
C VAL A 38 -8.32 -22.08 -1.27
N MET A 39 -8.35 -23.02 -0.32
CA MET A 39 -7.16 -23.72 0.19
C MET A 39 -6.40 -24.47 -0.91
N ARG A 40 -7.13 -25.12 -1.83
CA ARG A 40 -6.54 -25.82 -2.98
C ARG A 40 -5.84 -24.83 -3.92
N ASP A 41 -6.49 -23.71 -4.23
CA ASP A 41 -5.98 -22.74 -5.18
C ASP A 41 -4.74 -22.03 -4.61
N ILE A 42 -4.72 -21.70 -3.32
CA ILE A 42 -3.52 -21.22 -2.61
C ILE A 42 -2.36 -22.22 -2.71
N LYS A 43 -2.60 -23.50 -2.43
CA LYS A 43 -1.57 -24.54 -2.52
C LYS A 43 -1.00 -24.68 -3.94
N LYS A 44 -1.82 -24.47 -4.97
CA LYS A 44 -1.35 -24.44 -6.36
C LYS A 44 -0.45 -23.24 -6.61
N LEU A 45 -0.85 -22.05 -6.14
CA LEU A 45 -0.06 -20.84 -6.30
C LEU A 45 1.29 -20.92 -5.59
N ILE A 46 1.33 -21.45 -4.36
CA ILE A 46 2.58 -21.66 -3.60
C ILE A 46 3.60 -22.48 -4.40
N LYS A 47 3.15 -23.47 -5.19
CA LYS A 47 4.03 -24.27 -6.05
C LYS A 47 4.54 -23.53 -7.28
N GLN A 48 3.85 -22.47 -7.70
CA GLN A 48 4.11 -21.75 -8.95
C GLN A 48 4.86 -20.43 -8.73
N CYS A 49 4.62 -19.73 -7.62
CA CYS A 49 5.15 -18.39 -7.37
C CYS A 49 6.56 -18.36 -6.76
N GLY A 50 7.17 -19.52 -6.52
CA GLY A 50 8.46 -19.63 -5.83
C GLY A 50 8.35 -19.51 -4.31
N GLU A 51 9.36 -20.04 -3.62
CA GLU A 51 9.34 -20.24 -2.16
C GLU A 51 9.38 -18.91 -1.39
N GLU A 52 10.21 -17.95 -1.82
CA GLU A 52 10.33 -16.62 -1.20
C GLU A 52 9.00 -15.86 -1.23
N PHE A 53 8.36 -15.78 -2.40
CA PHE A 53 7.06 -15.14 -2.52
C PHE A 53 6.00 -15.86 -1.69
N ALA A 54 6.01 -17.20 -1.70
CA ALA A 54 5.04 -17.99 -0.97
C ALA A 54 5.12 -17.74 0.55
N LYS A 55 6.33 -17.76 1.12
CA LYS A 55 6.57 -17.55 2.56
C LYS A 55 6.08 -16.18 3.04
N SER A 56 6.36 -15.13 2.27
CA SER A 56 5.99 -13.76 2.62
C SER A 56 4.49 -13.49 2.51
N ASN A 57 3.80 -14.19 1.62
CA ASN A 57 2.42 -13.86 1.26
C ASN A 57 1.36 -14.87 1.71
N PHE A 58 1.73 -16.11 2.04
CA PHE A 58 0.81 -17.17 2.45
C PHE A 58 1.27 -17.88 3.74
N GLY A 59 0.84 -17.36 4.89
CA GLY A 59 1.12 -17.94 6.21
C GLY A 59 0.11 -19.02 6.60
N LEU A 60 0.50 -20.30 6.54
CA LEU A 60 -0.33 -21.40 7.03
C LEU A 60 -0.49 -21.30 8.55
N THR A 61 -1.73 -21.26 9.00
CA THR A 61 -2.12 -21.14 10.41
C THR A 61 -3.15 -22.24 10.74
N PHE A 62 -3.34 -22.49 12.03
CA PHE A 62 -4.32 -23.45 12.53
C PHE A 62 -5.27 -22.77 13.51
N GLU A 63 -6.56 -23.01 13.34
CA GLU A 63 -7.58 -22.63 14.30
C GLU A 63 -8.00 -23.86 15.10
N ASN A 64 -7.86 -23.80 16.42
CA ASN A 64 -8.32 -24.86 17.32
C ASN A 64 -9.77 -24.59 17.71
N LYS A 65 -10.71 -25.38 17.19
CA LYS A 65 -12.12 -25.33 17.58
C LYS A 65 -12.44 -26.49 18.53
N LYS A 66 -13.05 -26.18 19.68
CA LYS A 66 -13.62 -27.18 20.57
C LYS A 66 -14.93 -27.70 19.97
N ILE A 67 -15.04 -29.01 19.83
CA ILE A 67 -16.24 -29.73 19.41
C ILE A 67 -16.51 -30.76 20.50
N GLY A 68 -17.44 -30.43 21.42
CA GLY A 68 -17.66 -31.22 22.62
C GLY A 68 -16.40 -31.31 23.49
N ASN A 69 -15.97 -32.53 23.81
CA ASN A 69 -14.76 -32.80 24.60
C ASN A 69 -13.48 -32.88 23.76
N THR A 70 -13.56 -32.69 22.43
CA THR A 70 -12.41 -32.83 21.52
C THR A 70 -12.06 -31.48 20.90
N THR A 71 -10.76 -31.18 20.80
CA THR A 71 -10.27 -30.01 20.05
C THR A 71 -9.90 -30.45 18.64
N ARG A 72 -10.54 -29.85 17.63
CA ARG A 72 -10.19 -30.05 16.22
C ARG A 72 -9.38 -28.86 15.71
N SER A 73 -8.17 -29.14 15.23
CA SER A 73 -7.32 -28.17 14.56
C SER A 73 -7.68 -28.09 13.08
N THR A 74 -8.09 -26.90 12.61
CA THR A 74 -8.48 -26.67 11.21
C THR A 74 -7.49 -25.71 10.56
N PRO A 75 -6.82 -26.10 9.46
CA PRO A 75 -5.85 -25.25 8.79
C PRO A 75 -6.53 -24.14 7.99
N PHE A 76 -5.94 -22.95 8.01
CA PHE A 76 -6.33 -21.82 7.16
C PHE A 76 -5.10 -20.98 6.84
N TYR A 77 -5.14 -20.17 5.77
CA TYR A 77 -4.06 -19.23 5.48
C TYR A 77 -4.39 -17.83 5.98
N ARG A 78 -3.40 -17.16 6.58
CA ARG A 78 -3.29 -15.70 6.64
C ARG A 78 -2.56 -15.23 5.40
N ILE A 79 -3.11 -14.23 4.72
CA ILE A 79 -2.73 -13.88 3.35
C ILE A 79 -2.46 -12.38 3.29
N SER A 80 -1.31 -11.97 2.77
CA SER A 80 -0.99 -10.56 2.55
C SER A 80 -1.85 -9.96 1.44
N LYS A 81 -1.81 -8.64 1.26
CA LYS A 81 -2.37 -7.97 0.09
C LYS A 81 -1.89 -8.59 -1.23
N ASP A 82 -0.60 -8.85 -1.38
CA ASP A 82 -0.05 -9.31 -2.66
C ASP A 82 -0.39 -10.78 -2.94
N GLY A 83 -0.40 -11.63 -1.90
CA GLY A 83 -0.91 -13.00 -2.00
C GLY A 83 -2.41 -13.04 -2.34
N PHE A 84 -3.19 -12.13 -1.75
CA PHE A 84 -4.60 -11.97 -2.06
C PHE A 84 -4.82 -11.59 -3.52
N MET A 85 -4.05 -10.62 -4.03
CA MET A 85 -4.14 -10.19 -5.42
C MET A 85 -3.81 -11.31 -6.39
N LEU A 86 -2.71 -12.02 -6.17
CA LEU A 86 -2.32 -13.15 -7.00
C LEU A 86 -3.42 -14.23 -7.04
N LEU A 87 -4.04 -14.51 -5.89
CA LEU A 87 -5.13 -15.48 -5.78
C LEU A 87 -6.38 -15.04 -6.52
N VAL A 88 -6.85 -13.82 -6.28
CA VAL A 88 -8.09 -13.29 -6.86
C VAL A 88 -7.97 -13.11 -8.36
N MET A 89 -6.79 -12.77 -8.90
CA MET A 89 -6.57 -12.67 -10.34
C MET A 89 -6.93 -13.98 -11.08
N GLY A 90 -6.68 -15.13 -10.47
CA GLY A 90 -7.03 -16.46 -11.01
C GLY A 90 -8.50 -16.86 -10.86
N PHE A 91 -9.31 -16.12 -10.09
CA PHE A 91 -10.73 -16.45 -9.91
C PHE A 91 -11.57 -16.06 -11.12
N THR A 92 -12.50 -16.91 -11.52
CA THR A 92 -13.46 -16.67 -12.61
C THR A 92 -14.90 -16.60 -12.08
N GLY A 93 -15.80 -15.99 -12.85
CA GLY A 93 -17.22 -15.80 -12.51
C GLY A 93 -17.64 -14.34 -12.36
N GLU A 94 -18.95 -14.07 -12.41
CA GLU A 94 -19.52 -12.71 -12.42
C GLU A 94 -19.19 -11.91 -11.14
N LYS A 95 -19.34 -12.53 -9.95
CA LYS A 95 -18.99 -11.89 -8.67
C LYS A 95 -17.49 -11.63 -8.55
N ALA A 96 -16.66 -12.59 -8.97
CA ALA A 96 -15.22 -12.41 -9.01
C ALA A 96 -14.84 -11.25 -9.95
N MET A 97 -15.51 -11.10 -11.09
CA MET A 97 -15.30 -9.97 -11.99
C MET A 97 -15.66 -8.64 -11.34
N LYS A 98 -16.81 -8.56 -10.65
CA LYS A 98 -17.19 -7.35 -9.92
C LYS A 98 -16.14 -6.96 -8.87
N THR A 99 -15.70 -7.90 -8.04
CA THR A 99 -14.68 -7.62 -7.02
C THR A 99 -13.34 -7.20 -7.63
N LYS A 100 -12.97 -7.76 -8.79
CA LYS A 100 -11.78 -7.31 -9.55
C LYS A 100 -11.92 -5.86 -10.00
N ILE A 101 -13.07 -5.47 -10.54
CA ILE A 101 -13.36 -4.09 -10.96
C ILE A 101 -13.32 -3.14 -9.77
N ASP A 102 -13.96 -3.51 -8.65
CA ASP A 102 -13.96 -2.70 -7.43
C ASP A 102 -12.55 -2.48 -6.89
N PHE A 103 -11.71 -3.52 -6.92
CA PHE A 103 -10.29 -3.40 -6.56
C PHE A 103 -9.53 -2.46 -7.51
N ILE A 104 -9.71 -2.61 -8.83
CA ILE A 104 -9.07 -1.73 -9.84
C ILE A 104 -9.47 -0.27 -9.59
N ASN A 105 -10.74 -0.01 -9.33
CA ASN A 105 -11.25 1.34 -9.05
C ASN A 105 -10.63 1.92 -7.77
N ALA A 106 -10.56 1.13 -6.69
CA ALA A 106 -9.92 1.55 -5.44
C ALA A 106 -8.42 1.84 -5.64
N PHE A 107 -7.74 1.01 -6.43
CA PHE A 107 -6.33 1.23 -6.78
C PHE A 107 -6.13 2.52 -7.58
N ASN A 108 -6.92 2.74 -8.63
CA ASN A 108 -6.85 3.96 -9.44
C ASN A 108 -7.15 5.21 -8.61
N TRP A 109 -8.14 5.15 -7.71
CA TRP A 109 -8.43 6.25 -6.80
C TRP A 109 -7.23 6.57 -5.92
N MET A 110 -6.62 5.57 -5.28
CA MET A 110 -5.45 5.77 -4.42
C MET A 110 -4.22 6.26 -5.22
N ALA A 111 -3.97 5.71 -6.41
CA ALA A 111 -2.91 6.18 -7.29
C ALA A 111 -3.09 7.66 -7.67
N ASN A 112 -4.33 8.07 -7.97
CA ASN A 112 -4.68 9.47 -8.21
C ASN A 112 -4.45 10.36 -6.98
N GLN A 113 -4.80 9.90 -5.77
CA GLN A 113 -4.54 10.65 -4.54
C GLN A 113 -3.03 10.84 -4.30
N LEU A 114 -2.23 9.79 -4.46
CA LEU A 114 -0.78 9.86 -4.33
C LEU A 114 -0.16 10.81 -5.37
N THR A 115 -0.67 10.77 -6.61
CA THR A 115 -0.22 11.64 -7.70
C THR A 115 -0.56 13.10 -7.40
N GLN A 116 -1.77 13.40 -6.91
CA GLN A 116 -2.17 14.76 -6.52
C GLN A 116 -1.35 15.28 -5.34
N ALA A 117 -1.12 14.44 -4.32
CA ALA A 117 -0.27 14.80 -3.19
C ALA A 117 1.17 15.09 -3.64
N PHE A 118 1.72 14.25 -4.51
CA PHE A 118 3.04 14.46 -5.11
C PHE A 118 3.09 15.76 -5.92
N GLN A 119 2.13 16.00 -6.82
CA GLN A 119 2.05 17.22 -7.63
C GLN A 119 1.96 18.48 -6.77
N SER A 120 1.16 18.44 -5.69
CA SER A 120 1.01 19.58 -4.77
C SER A 120 2.32 19.90 -4.06
N LYS A 121 3.03 18.88 -3.56
CA LYS A 121 4.36 19.05 -2.94
C LYS A 121 5.41 19.51 -3.94
N TRP A 122 5.40 18.96 -5.16
CA TRP A 122 6.30 19.34 -6.24
C TRP A 122 6.11 20.80 -6.66
N ALA A 123 4.86 21.27 -6.76
CA ALA A 123 4.56 22.67 -7.04
C ALA A 123 5.10 23.60 -5.94
N ARG A 124 4.94 23.22 -4.66
CA ARG A 124 5.50 23.97 -3.52
C ARG A 124 7.03 24.02 -3.58
N TYR A 125 7.68 22.88 -3.83
CA TYR A 125 9.13 22.79 -3.98
C TYR A 125 9.65 23.72 -5.09
N ASN A 126 9.08 23.62 -6.31
CA ASN A 126 9.48 24.46 -7.43
C ASN A 126 9.31 25.95 -7.14
N HIS A 127 8.22 26.31 -6.45
CA HIS A 127 7.96 27.69 -6.06
C HIS A 127 9.04 28.22 -5.12
N ILE A 128 9.37 27.49 -4.06
CA ILE A 128 10.34 27.92 -3.04
C ILE A 128 11.75 27.96 -3.61
N VAL A 129 12.16 26.93 -4.35
CA VAL A 129 13.48 26.90 -5.00
C VAL A 129 13.63 28.06 -5.99
N GLY A 130 12.58 28.32 -6.78
CA GLY A 130 12.53 29.47 -7.70
C GLY A 130 12.66 30.81 -6.97
N TYR A 131 11.86 31.02 -5.92
CA TYR A 131 11.90 32.23 -5.09
C TYR A 131 13.28 32.44 -4.47
N ARG A 132 13.84 31.41 -3.82
CA ARG A 132 15.15 31.43 -3.19
C ARG A 132 16.26 31.80 -4.17
N ASN A 133 16.25 31.20 -5.37
CA ASN A 133 17.24 31.48 -6.41
C ASN A 133 17.15 32.92 -6.92
N ASN A 134 15.93 33.42 -7.17
CA ASN A 134 15.71 34.80 -7.60
C ASN A 134 16.15 35.79 -6.50
N ARG A 135 15.77 35.53 -5.24
CA ARG A 135 16.14 36.38 -4.10
C ARG A 135 17.65 36.47 -3.92
N LYS A 136 18.36 35.35 -4.03
CA LYS A 136 19.83 35.30 -4.00
C LYS A 136 20.47 36.16 -5.09
N GLN A 137 19.91 36.18 -6.30
CA GLN A 137 20.39 37.03 -7.40
C GLN A 137 20.15 38.51 -7.13
N GLN A 138 19.02 38.89 -6.52
CA GLN A 138 18.72 40.30 -6.22
C GLN A 138 19.66 40.88 -5.16
N VAL A 139 19.97 40.12 -4.11
CA VAL A 139 20.76 40.60 -2.97
C VAL A 139 22.27 40.52 -3.20
N SER A 140 22.74 39.87 -4.28
CA SER A 140 24.16 39.63 -4.52
C SER A 140 24.99 40.91 -4.72
N CYS A 141 24.34 42.04 -5.01
CA CYS A 141 25.01 43.32 -5.29
C CYS A 141 25.20 44.21 -4.06
N SER A 142 24.79 43.77 -2.85
CA SER A 142 24.86 44.58 -1.63
C SER A 142 25.28 43.76 -0.41
N ALA A 143 26.39 44.15 0.23
CA ALA A 143 26.93 43.45 1.39
C ALA A 143 25.98 43.47 2.61
N ARG A 144 25.22 44.56 2.77
CA ARG A 144 24.20 44.69 3.82
C ARG A 144 23.04 43.74 3.58
N ASP A 145 22.55 43.65 2.35
CA ASP A 145 21.41 42.79 1.99
C ASP A 145 21.82 41.30 1.99
N MET A 146 23.08 41.00 1.69
CA MET A 146 23.66 39.65 1.86
C MET A 146 23.65 39.15 3.31
N ASN A 147 23.76 40.03 4.31
CA ASN A 147 23.65 39.62 5.72
C ASN A 147 22.20 39.34 6.13
N VAL A 148 21.24 40.13 5.64
CA VAL A 148 19.80 39.87 5.83
C VAL A 148 19.41 38.56 5.15
N TRP A 149 19.92 38.32 3.93
CA TRP A 149 19.70 37.09 3.19
C TRP A 149 20.14 35.83 3.94
N LYS A 150 21.22 35.86 4.73
CA LYS A 150 21.63 34.70 5.53
C LYS A 150 20.53 34.24 6.49
N GLN A 151 19.79 35.19 7.07
CA GLN A 151 18.69 34.88 7.99
C GLN A 151 17.44 34.41 7.22
N GLU A 152 17.10 35.06 6.10
CA GLU A 152 15.96 34.68 5.25
C GLU A 152 16.15 33.31 4.56
N LYS A 153 17.40 32.96 4.22
CA LYS A 153 17.74 31.73 3.49
C LYS A 153 17.54 30.47 4.32
N HIS A 154 17.87 30.49 5.61
CA HIS A 154 17.79 29.31 6.48
C HIS A 154 16.41 28.62 6.48
N PRO A 155 15.29 29.30 6.77
CA PRO A 155 13.99 28.65 6.75
C PRO A 155 13.58 28.15 5.36
N LEU A 156 14.04 28.80 4.28
CA LEU A 156 13.80 28.33 2.91
C LEU A 156 14.57 27.04 2.61
N ASP A 157 15.83 26.96 3.02
CA ASP A 157 16.66 25.75 2.85
C ASP A 157 16.11 24.60 3.70
N ASP A 158 15.62 24.87 4.92
CA ASP A 158 14.98 23.86 5.78
C ASP A 158 13.68 23.32 5.17
N GLU A 159 12.81 24.20 4.64
CA GLU A 159 11.57 23.78 3.96
C GLU A 159 11.85 23.01 2.66
N ILE A 160 12.88 23.42 1.90
CA ILE A 160 13.35 22.68 0.71
C ILE A 160 13.79 21.27 1.11
N ALA A 161 14.63 21.14 2.14
CA ALA A 161 15.14 19.84 2.58
C ALA A 161 14.00 18.92 3.07
N GLN A 162 13.01 19.49 3.78
CA GLN A 162 11.83 18.73 4.18
C GLN A 162 11.03 18.24 2.96
N LEU A 163 10.75 19.12 1.99
CA LEU A 163 10.02 18.76 0.77
C LEU A 163 10.77 17.73 -0.07
N GLU A 164 12.10 17.82 -0.18
CA GLU A 164 12.94 16.83 -0.84
C GLU A 164 12.82 15.46 -0.18
N SER A 165 12.91 15.40 1.16
CA SER A 165 12.72 14.17 1.93
C SER A 165 11.32 13.56 1.76
N GLU A 166 10.30 14.39 1.57
CA GLU A 166 8.92 13.94 1.40
C GLU A 166 8.60 13.52 -0.06
N LEU A 167 9.29 14.10 -1.04
CA LEU A 167 9.15 13.80 -2.48
C LEU A 167 9.93 12.56 -2.90
N GLN A 168 11.08 12.30 -2.27
CA GLN A 168 11.83 11.05 -2.39
C GLN A 168 11.69 10.23 -1.11
N PRO A 169 10.72 9.29 -1.01
CA PRO A 169 10.88 8.23 -0.03
C PRO A 169 12.16 7.49 -0.39
N SER A 170 13.16 7.51 0.48
CA SER A 170 14.39 6.73 0.29
C SER A 170 13.98 5.29 0.03
N LEU A 171 14.20 4.78 -1.19
CA LEU A 171 14.03 3.37 -1.47
C LEU A 171 15.13 2.64 -0.69
N PRO A 172 14.81 1.79 0.29
CA PRO A 172 15.81 1.12 1.13
C PRO A 172 16.74 0.15 0.36
N PHE A 173 16.60 0.07 -0.97
CA PHE A 173 17.32 -0.87 -1.84
C PHE A 173 18.36 -0.20 -2.76
N PHE A 174 18.53 1.13 -2.70
CA PHE A 174 19.59 1.85 -3.43
C PHE A 174 20.65 2.39 -2.46
N GLN A 175 21.29 1.49 -1.70
CA GLN A 175 22.66 1.75 -1.26
C GLN A 175 23.58 1.15 -2.33
N LEU A 176 24.00 1.99 -3.28
CA LEU A 176 25.02 1.59 -4.25
C LEU A 176 26.37 1.49 -3.52
N SER A 177 27.00 0.33 -3.72
CA SER A 177 28.38 -0.07 -3.39
C SER A 177 29.42 1.00 -3.67
#